data_AF-A0A431GCD9-F1
#
_entry.id   AF-A0A431GCD9-F1
#
_cell.length_a   1.000
_cell.length_b   1.000
_cell.length_c   1.000
_cell.angle_alpha   90.00
_cell.angle_beta   90.00
_cell.angle_gamma   90.00
#
_symmetry.space_group_name_H-M   'P 1'
#
loop_
_entity.id
_entity.type
_entity.pdbx_description
1 polymer ?
#
loop_
_entity_poly.entity_id
_entity_poly.type
_entity_poly.pdbx_seq_one_letter_code
_entity_poly.pdbx_strand_id
1 'polypeptide(L)'
;MKKIILLLGLSLVSLGALSFDELIYKDEVKPSFDCSKIKDDGKSDDELMICNEIGVRNEFENKKLALVDNIYSSLYQNISKKADKKTKKDFKAISKKMIKERKICIKNMQNTKAGENPILPLLNASDCMQEAYAKALLELTQRAKKDKKIKEVLGQIFKNKVDKYENLLTQSLNINKDLQDFIDSLAKEDLIDSRAKFKL
;
A
#
# COMPACT_ATOMS: atom_id res chain seq x y z
N MET A 1 48.27 20.76 -32.58
CA MET A 1 47.60 19.44 -32.55
C MET A 1 47.60 18.93 -31.11
N LYS A 2 46.48 18.35 -30.62
CA LYS A 2 46.21 18.00 -29.19
C LYS A 2 46.23 19.25 -28.27
N LYS A 3 45.53 19.38 -27.13
CA LYS A 3 44.53 18.62 -26.33
C LYS A 3 43.64 19.72 -25.67
N ILE A 4 42.38 19.58 -25.24
CA ILE A 4 41.38 18.49 -25.21
C ILE A 4 39.96 19.14 -25.15
N ILE A 5 38.86 18.37 -25.23
CA ILE A 5 37.50 18.84 -24.92
C ILE A 5 37.20 18.57 -23.44
N LEU A 6 36.89 19.62 -22.65
CA LEU A 6 36.51 19.46 -21.24
C LEU A 6 34.98 19.33 -21.10
N LEU A 7 34.48 18.11 -21.31
CA LEU A 7 33.09 17.74 -21.00
C LEU A 7 32.90 17.66 -19.48
N LEU A 8 32.58 18.80 -18.86
CA LEU A 8 32.27 18.86 -17.42
C LEU A 8 30.89 18.28 -17.12
N GLY A 9 30.89 17.01 -16.74
CA GLY A 9 30.04 16.51 -15.66
C GLY A 9 28.53 16.62 -15.87
N LEU A 10 27.97 15.78 -16.75
CA LEU A 10 26.61 15.26 -16.55
C LEU A 10 26.60 14.32 -15.34
N SER A 11 26.73 14.87 -14.13
CA SER A 11 26.34 14.19 -12.90
C SER A 11 24.82 14.23 -12.78
N LEU A 12 24.14 13.60 -13.74
CA LEU A 12 22.88 12.96 -13.48
C LEU A 12 23.17 11.91 -12.40
N VAL A 13 23.01 12.31 -11.14
CA VAL A 13 22.69 11.36 -10.10
C VAL A 13 21.42 10.70 -10.61
N SER A 14 21.56 9.47 -11.10
CA SER A 14 20.42 8.60 -11.27
C SER A 14 19.84 8.42 -9.88
N LEU A 15 18.83 9.22 -9.54
CA LEU A 15 17.88 8.84 -8.50
C LEU A 15 17.33 7.51 -9.00
N GLY A 16 17.87 6.42 -8.46
CA GLY A 16 17.34 5.09 -8.68
C GLY A 16 15.89 5.16 -8.24
N ALA A 17 14.97 5.14 -9.21
CA ALA A 17 13.57 5.08 -8.90
C ALA A 17 13.36 3.73 -8.21
N LEU A 18 12.88 3.80 -6.96
CA LEU A 18 12.75 2.65 -6.08
C LEU A 18 12.04 1.50 -6.81
N SER A 19 12.43 0.26 -6.56
CA SER A 19 11.62 -0.92 -6.94
C SER A 19 10.82 -1.43 -5.74
N PHE A 20 9.88 -2.35 -5.98
CA PHE A 20 9.26 -3.08 -4.87
C PHE A 20 10.30 -3.82 -4.00
N ASP A 21 11.28 -4.46 -4.64
CA ASP A 21 12.34 -5.19 -3.92
C ASP A 21 13.21 -4.24 -3.08
N GLU A 22 13.57 -3.07 -3.61
CA GLU A 22 14.32 -2.06 -2.85
C GLU A 22 13.51 -1.46 -1.69
N LEU A 23 12.18 -1.46 -1.78
CA LEU A 23 11.30 -1.05 -0.68
C LEU A 23 11.18 -2.15 0.38
N ILE A 24 10.92 -3.41 0.00
CA ILE A 24 10.66 -4.50 0.95
C ILE A 24 11.87 -4.81 1.85
N TYR A 25 13.10 -4.57 1.37
CA TYR A 25 14.32 -4.77 2.15
C TYR A 25 14.80 -3.51 2.93
N LYS A 26 14.02 -2.42 2.98
CA LYS A 26 14.36 -1.22 3.78
C LYS A 26 13.73 -1.20 5.17
N ASP A 27 14.55 -0.93 6.19
CA ASP A 27 14.14 -0.84 7.59
C ASP A 27 13.22 0.36 7.92
N GLU A 28 13.13 1.33 7.01
CA GLU A 28 12.24 2.49 7.13
C GLU A 28 10.76 2.15 6.91
N VAL A 29 10.47 0.98 6.33
CA VAL A 29 9.11 0.51 6.04
C VAL A 29 8.39 0.12 7.32
N LYS A 30 7.40 0.93 7.68
CA LYS A 30 6.50 0.73 8.82
C LYS A 30 5.07 1.06 8.36
N PRO A 31 4.03 0.50 9.01
CA PRO A 31 2.66 0.90 8.71
C PRO A 31 2.41 2.38 9.04
N SER A 32 1.23 2.88 8.67
CA SER A 32 0.86 4.28 8.91
C SER A 32 0.55 4.61 10.38
N PHE A 33 0.49 3.59 11.24
CA PHE A 33 0.25 3.67 12.68
C PHE A 33 1.45 3.16 13.49
N ASP A 34 1.46 3.45 14.78
CA ASP A 34 2.55 3.11 15.69
C ASP A 34 2.31 1.73 16.33
N CYS A 35 3.07 0.73 15.88
CA CYS A 35 3.01 -0.64 16.38
C CYS A 35 3.18 -0.73 17.91
N SER A 36 3.98 0.15 18.54
CA SER A 36 4.19 0.14 20.00
C SER A 36 2.93 0.51 20.81
N LYS A 37 1.88 1.01 20.15
CA LYS A 37 0.60 1.39 20.77
C LYS A 37 -0.52 0.38 20.54
N ILE A 38 -0.30 -0.63 19.71
CA ILE A 38 -1.29 -1.70 19.46
C ILE A 38 -1.31 -2.65 20.66
N LYS A 39 -2.50 -3.07 21.06
CA LYS A 39 -2.70 -3.99 22.20
C LYS A 39 -3.11 -5.35 21.70
N ASP A 40 -2.55 -6.38 22.29
CA ASP A 40 -3.05 -7.74 22.20
C ASP A 40 -4.30 -7.90 23.09
N ASP A 41 -5.46 -7.67 22.48
CA ASP A 41 -6.78 -7.71 23.15
C ASP A 41 -7.84 -8.50 22.36
N GLY A 42 -7.43 -9.25 21.33
CA GLY A 42 -8.31 -10.00 20.42
C GLY A 42 -9.16 -9.12 19.47
N LYS A 43 -8.96 -7.79 19.47
CA LYS A 43 -9.69 -6.87 18.57
C LYS A 43 -8.78 -6.20 17.55
N SER A 44 -7.47 -6.22 17.75
CA SER A 44 -6.47 -5.54 16.92
C SER A 44 -5.54 -6.52 16.18
N ASP A 45 -5.93 -7.78 16.07
CA ASP A 45 -5.13 -8.86 15.49
C ASP A 45 -4.70 -8.56 14.04
N ASP A 46 -5.51 -7.84 13.26
CA ASP A 46 -5.12 -7.39 11.91
C ASP A 46 -4.02 -6.32 11.93
N GLU A 47 -3.99 -5.47 12.96
CA GLU A 47 -2.94 -4.48 13.17
C GLU A 47 -1.67 -5.14 13.75
N LEU A 48 -1.81 -6.13 14.63
CA LEU A 48 -0.70 -6.95 15.15
C LEU A 48 -0.04 -7.79 14.06
N MET A 49 -0.82 -8.35 13.11
CA MET A 49 -0.26 -9.03 11.95
C MET A 49 0.50 -8.04 11.05
N ILE A 50 -0.03 -6.85 10.77
CA ILE A 50 0.71 -5.82 10.02
C ILE A 50 2.04 -5.46 10.74
N CYS A 51 2.06 -5.50 12.07
CA CYS A 51 3.24 -5.24 12.89
C CYS A 51 4.22 -6.42 13.08
N ASN A 52 3.96 -7.61 12.52
CA ASN A 52 4.77 -8.83 12.73
C ASN A 52 4.81 -9.32 14.20
N GLU A 53 3.77 -9.04 14.98
CA GLU A 53 3.70 -9.42 16.41
C GLU A 53 2.90 -10.69 16.69
N ILE A 54 2.12 -11.20 15.73
CA ILE A 54 1.37 -12.45 15.84
C ILE A 54 1.56 -13.38 14.64
N GLY A 55 1.33 -14.68 14.86
CA GLY A 55 1.52 -15.73 13.87
C GLY A 55 2.96 -16.24 13.79
N VAL A 56 3.28 -17.01 12.75
CA VAL A 56 4.68 -17.30 12.41
C VAL A 56 5.29 -16.00 11.87
N ARG A 57 6.32 -15.46 12.52
CA ARG A 57 6.95 -14.21 12.07
C ARG A 57 7.50 -14.36 10.66
N ASN A 58 6.90 -13.67 9.69
CA ASN A 58 7.27 -13.71 8.27
C ASN A 58 7.51 -12.28 7.79
N GLU A 59 8.69 -11.78 8.10
CA GLU A 59 9.08 -10.39 7.89
C GLU A 59 8.75 -9.86 6.48
N PHE A 60 8.87 -10.68 5.44
CA PHE A 60 8.50 -10.32 4.07
C PHE A 60 7.01 -9.98 3.93
N GLU A 61 6.11 -10.90 4.32
CA GLU A 61 4.67 -10.69 4.24
C GLU A 61 4.19 -9.56 5.15
N ASN A 62 4.71 -9.49 6.37
CA ASN A 62 4.33 -8.43 7.30
C ASN A 62 4.82 -7.05 6.80
N LYS A 63 6.03 -6.94 6.22
CA LYS A 63 6.50 -5.71 5.55
C LYS A 63 5.67 -5.37 4.31
N LYS A 64 5.21 -6.37 3.54
CA LYS A 64 4.34 -6.17 2.36
C LYS A 64 3.01 -5.53 2.77
N LEU A 65 2.40 -6.02 3.85
CA LEU A 65 1.21 -5.42 4.45
C LEU A 65 1.47 -3.99 4.99
N ALA A 66 2.64 -3.76 5.61
CA ALA A 66 3.03 -2.44 6.09
C ALA A 66 3.25 -1.40 4.97
N LEU A 67 3.86 -1.79 3.84
CA LEU A 67 3.95 -0.96 2.62
C LEU A 67 2.55 -0.53 2.16
N VAL A 68 1.66 -1.50 1.99
CA VAL A 68 0.30 -1.26 1.48
C VAL A 68 -0.51 -0.38 2.44
N ASP A 69 -0.40 -0.58 3.76
CA ASP A 69 -1.05 0.29 4.74
C ASP A 69 -0.59 1.75 4.62
N ASN A 70 0.72 1.99 4.45
CA ASN A 70 1.24 3.34 4.34
C ASN A 70 0.85 4.02 3.01
N ILE A 71 0.85 3.28 1.90
CA ILE A 71 0.36 3.75 0.59
C ILE A 71 -1.12 4.11 0.68
N TYR A 72 -1.95 3.22 1.25
CA TYR A 72 -3.38 3.43 1.44
C TYR A 72 -3.66 4.67 2.30
N SER A 73 -3.01 4.75 3.46
CA SER A 73 -3.18 5.85 4.41
C SER A 73 -2.71 7.18 3.82
N SER A 74 -1.59 7.19 3.10
CA SER A 74 -1.07 8.37 2.40
C SER A 74 -2.05 8.87 1.32
N LEU A 75 -2.54 7.97 0.45
CA LEU A 75 -3.55 8.31 -0.56
C LEU A 75 -4.81 8.87 0.10
N TYR A 76 -5.37 8.13 1.07
CA TYR A 76 -6.57 8.48 1.81
C TYR A 76 -6.46 9.87 2.44
N GLN A 77 -5.35 10.17 3.12
CA GLN A 77 -5.11 11.47 3.75
C GLN A 77 -5.03 12.60 2.70
N ASN A 78 -4.32 12.38 1.60
CA ASN A 78 -4.11 13.40 0.57
C ASN A 78 -5.42 13.76 -0.14
N ILE A 79 -6.24 12.78 -0.54
CA ILE A 79 -7.56 13.04 -1.13
C ILE A 79 -8.55 13.58 -0.08
N SER A 80 -8.53 13.06 1.15
CA SER A 80 -9.44 13.51 2.22
C SER A 80 -9.19 14.95 2.65
N LYS A 81 -7.95 15.46 2.64
CA LYS A 81 -7.65 16.87 2.98
C LYS A 81 -8.44 17.86 2.11
N LYS A 82 -8.67 17.53 0.84
CA LYS A 82 -9.31 18.43 -0.14
C LYS A 82 -10.83 18.19 -0.30
N ALA A 83 -11.32 17.02 0.14
CA ALA A 83 -12.70 16.56 0.01
C ALA A 83 -13.72 17.31 0.88
N ASP A 84 -14.96 17.38 0.37
CA ASP A 84 -16.12 17.91 1.06
C ASP A 84 -16.64 16.94 2.16
N LYS A 85 -17.66 17.36 2.91
CA LYS A 85 -18.23 16.55 4.01
C LYS A 85 -18.88 15.25 3.51
N LYS A 86 -19.49 15.25 2.32
CA LYS A 86 -20.13 14.06 1.73
C LYS A 86 -19.07 13.05 1.29
N THR A 87 -18.09 13.48 0.49
CA THR A 87 -17.03 12.61 -0.02
C THR A 87 -16.14 12.07 1.11
N LYS A 88 -15.87 12.85 2.17
CA LYS A 88 -15.23 12.35 3.40
C LYS A 88 -16.02 11.22 4.09
N LYS A 89 -17.36 11.29 4.08
CA LYS A 89 -18.22 10.22 4.63
C LYS A 89 -18.08 8.94 3.80
N ASP A 90 -18.07 9.08 2.47
CA ASP A 90 -17.90 7.96 1.54
C ASP A 90 -16.52 7.30 1.71
N PHE A 91 -15.44 8.09 1.72
CA PHE A 91 -14.08 7.58 1.97
C PHE A 91 -13.98 6.86 3.33
N LYS A 92 -14.56 7.43 4.39
CA LYS A 92 -14.59 6.79 5.72
C LYS A 92 -15.40 5.48 5.73
N ALA A 93 -16.42 5.34 4.87
CA ALA A 93 -17.14 4.09 4.72
C ALA A 93 -16.28 3.01 4.03
N ILE A 94 -15.53 3.39 2.99
CA ILE A 94 -14.58 2.51 2.29
C ILE A 94 -13.49 2.01 3.27
N SER A 95 -12.87 2.90 4.07
CA SER A 95 -11.88 2.50 5.08
C SER A 95 -12.46 1.56 6.14
N LYS A 96 -13.69 1.80 6.60
CA LYS A 96 -14.37 0.90 7.55
C LYS A 96 -14.66 -0.48 6.97
N LYS A 97 -15.04 -0.55 5.69
CA LYS A 97 -15.24 -1.82 4.96
C LYS A 97 -13.92 -2.59 4.89
N MET A 98 -12.84 -1.95 4.43
CA MET A 98 -11.50 -2.52 4.36
C MET A 98 -11.04 -3.10 5.71
N ILE A 99 -11.10 -2.32 6.79
CA ILE A 99 -10.69 -2.78 8.13
C ILE A 99 -11.54 -3.97 8.60
N LYS A 100 -12.85 -3.98 8.29
CA LYS A 100 -13.72 -5.13 8.60
C LYS A 100 -13.30 -6.38 7.82
N GLU A 101 -12.95 -6.23 6.54
CA GLU A 101 -12.47 -7.34 5.70
C GLU A 101 -11.12 -7.88 6.21
N ARG A 102 -10.13 -7.03 6.55
CA ARG A 102 -8.88 -7.47 7.19
C ARG A 102 -9.12 -8.31 8.45
N LYS A 103 -10.00 -7.85 9.35
CA LYS A 103 -10.35 -8.59 10.58
C LYS A 103 -11.07 -9.92 10.32
N ILE A 104 -11.71 -10.10 9.16
CA ILE A 104 -12.28 -11.39 8.75
C ILE A 104 -11.17 -12.33 8.26
N CYS A 105 -10.18 -11.82 7.52
CA CYS A 105 -9.01 -12.61 7.08
C CYS A 105 -8.29 -13.27 8.26
N ILE A 106 -7.99 -12.51 9.33
CA ILE A 106 -7.31 -13.04 10.53
C ILE A 106 -8.16 -14.09 11.26
N LYS A 107 -9.47 -13.86 11.40
CA LYS A 107 -10.37 -14.84 12.05
C LYS A 107 -10.43 -16.16 11.29
N ASN A 108 -10.31 -16.12 9.97
CA ASN A 108 -10.26 -17.34 9.17
C ASN A 108 -8.93 -18.09 9.35
N MET A 109 -7.80 -17.38 9.54
CA MET A 109 -6.50 -17.97 9.89
C MET A 109 -6.55 -18.73 11.23
N GLN A 110 -7.25 -18.18 12.23
CA GLN A 110 -7.35 -18.76 13.58
C GLN A 110 -8.18 -20.07 13.64
N ASN A 111 -8.93 -20.41 12.59
CA ASN A 111 -9.80 -21.59 12.53
C ASN A 111 -9.13 -22.86 11.95
N THR A 112 -7.80 -22.90 11.89
CA THR A 112 -7.04 -23.99 11.25
C THR A 112 -6.96 -25.23 12.11
N LYS A 113 -6.94 -26.40 11.45
CA LYS A 113 -7.03 -27.70 12.13
C LYS A 113 -5.67 -28.14 12.66
N ALA A 114 -5.69 -28.86 13.78
CA ALA A 114 -4.49 -29.48 14.34
C ALA A 114 -3.83 -30.41 13.30
N GLY A 115 -2.54 -30.18 13.02
CA GLY A 115 -1.76 -30.92 12.02
C GLY A 115 -1.61 -30.23 10.66
N GLU A 116 -2.28 -29.10 10.41
CA GLU A 116 -2.05 -28.29 9.21
C GLU A 116 -0.73 -27.51 9.31
N ASN A 117 -0.10 -27.20 8.16
CA ASN A 117 1.13 -26.40 8.11
C ASN A 117 0.85 -24.98 8.62
N PRO A 118 1.50 -24.49 9.70
CA PRO A 118 1.18 -23.20 10.33
C PRO A 118 1.51 -21.98 9.45
N ILE A 119 2.28 -22.14 8.37
CA ILE A 119 2.66 -21.04 7.46
C ILE A 119 1.55 -20.76 6.42
N LEU A 120 0.88 -21.79 5.89
CA LEU A 120 -0.11 -21.63 4.83
C LEU A 120 -1.30 -20.72 5.24
N PRO A 121 -1.86 -20.81 6.47
CA PRO A 121 -2.88 -19.90 6.95
C PRO A 121 -2.43 -18.43 7.01
N LEU A 122 -1.17 -18.19 7.37
CA LEU A 122 -0.59 -16.84 7.43
C LEU A 122 -0.50 -16.22 6.03
N LEU A 123 -0.03 -16.98 5.03
CA LEU A 123 0.00 -16.54 3.64
C LEU A 123 -1.41 -16.20 3.14
N ASN A 124 -2.37 -17.12 3.34
CA ASN A 124 -3.77 -16.90 2.98
C ASN A 124 -4.38 -15.65 3.66
N ALA A 125 -3.99 -15.36 4.90
CA ALA A 125 -4.42 -14.16 5.62
C ALA A 125 -3.78 -12.88 5.06
N SER A 126 -2.49 -12.92 4.72
CA SER A 126 -1.78 -11.82 4.06
C SER A 126 -2.42 -11.49 2.71
N ASP A 127 -2.63 -12.48 1.85
CA ASP A 127 -3.24 -12.31 0.53
C ASP A 127 -4.69 -11.77 0.64
N CYS A 128 -5.46 -12.28 1.59
CA CYS A 128 -6.81 -11.77 1.88
C CYS A 128 -6.79 -10.30 2.34
N MET A 129 -5.79 -9.90 3.15
CA MET A 129 -5.63 -8.51 3.57
C MET A 129 -5.15 -7.60 2.43
N GLN A 130 -4.24 -8.07 1.58
CA GLN A 130 -3.82 -7.38 0.34
C GLN A 130 -5.02 -7.18 -0.60
N GLU A 131 -5.88 -8.18 -0.77
CA GLU A 131 -7.13 -8.09 -1.54
C GLU A 131 -8.08 -7.02 -0.96
N ALA A 132 -8.22 -6.95 0.37
CA ALA A 132 -9.04 -5.94 1.05
C ALA A 132 -8.49 -4.52 0.82
N TYR A 133 -7.18 -4.32 0.83
CA TYR A 133 -6.56 -3.04 0.47
C TYR A 133 -6.73 -2.71 -1.01
N ALA A 134 -6.54 -3.67 -1.92
CA ALA A 134 -6.66 -3.47 -3.36
C ALA A 134 -8.08 -3.00 -3.74
N LYS A 135 -9.12 -3.63 -3.17
CA LYS A 135 -10.51 -3.17 -3.27
C LYS A 135 -10.68 -1.75 -2.77
N ALA A 136 -10.11 -1.43 -1.61
CA ALA A 136 -10.26 -0.13 -0.98
C ALA A 136 -9.54 0.99 -1.76
N LEU A 137 -8.35 0.72 -2.29
CA LEU A 137 -7.60 1.62 -3.17
C LEU A 137 -8.38 1.89 -4.47
N LEU A 138 -8.96 0.85 -5.06
CA LEU A 138 -9.77 0.94 -6.27
C LEU A 138 -11.05 1.77 -6.02
N GLU A 139 -11.81 1.45 -4.96
CA GLU A 139 -13.01 2.18 -4.57
C GLU A 139 -12.72 3.66 -4.24
N LEU A 140 -11.63 3.97 -3.54
CA LEU A 140 -11.20 5.35 -3.28
C LEU A 140 -10.88 6.08 -4.59
N THR A 141 -10.10 5.46 -5.48
CA THR A 141 -9.70 6.04 -6.78
C THR A 141 -10.93 6.34 -7.63
N GLN A 142 -11.83 5.37 -7.79
CA GLN A 142 -13.07 5.52 -8.55
C GLN A 142 -14.03 6.55 -7.94
N ARG A 143 -14.13 6.62 -6.60
CA ARG A 143 -14.96 7.62 -5.92
C ARG A 143 -14.35 9.03 -6.02
N ALA A 144 -13.03 9.15 -5.97
CA ALA A 144 -12.31 10.40 -6.14
C ALA A 144 -12.46 10.97 -7.56
N LYS A 145 -12.41 10.13 -8.61
CA LYS A 145 -12.64 10.54 -10.02
C LYS A 145 -13.99 11.22 -10.27
N LYS A 146 -15.00 10.99 -9.41
CA LYS A 146 -16.36 11.57 -9.51
C LYS A 146 -16.48 12.98 -8.94
N ASP A 147 -15.51 13.45 -8.16
CA ASP A 147 -15.45 14.83 -7.64
C ASP A 147 -14.39 15.61 -8.43
N LYS A 148 -14.74 16.77 -9.00
CA LYS A 148 -13.81 17.57 -9.83
C LYS A 148 -12.52 17.91 -9.08
N LYS A 149 -12.63 18.40 -7.84
CA LYS A 149 -11.49 18.88 -7.05
C LYS A 149 -10.61 17.72 -6.60
N ILE A 150 -11.20 16.55 -6.33
CA ILE A 150 -10.42 15.37 -5.93
C ILE A 150 -9.82 14.65 -7.14
N LYS A 151 -10.48 14.68 -8.30
CA LYS A 151 -9.90 14.25 -9.57
C LYS A 151 -8.64 15.04 -9.93
N GLU A 152 -8.63 16.36 -9.71
CA GLU A 152 -7.43 17.20 -9.90
C GLU A 152 -6.28 16.77 -8.97
N VAL A 153 -6.56 16.53 -7.68
CA VAL A 153 -5.58 16.03 -6.70
C VAL A 153 -5.06 14.64 -7.08
N LEU A 154 -5.94 13.75 -7.53
CA LEU A 154 -5.60 12.40 -7.98
C LEU A 154 -4.73 12.44 -9.25
N GLY A 155 -4.98 13.40 -10.15
CA GLY A 155 -4.13 13.71 -11.29
C GLY A 155 -2.73 14.18 -10.87
N GLN A 156 -2.61 15.02 -9.85
CA GLN A 156 -1.31 15.42 -9.29
C GLN A 156 -0.55 14.21 -8.71
N ILE A 157 -1.20 13.43 -7.83
CA ILE A 157 -0.64 12.23 -7.19
C ILE A 157 -0.11 11.22 -8.22
N PHE A 158 -0.87 10.95 -9.28
CA PHE A 158 -0.53 9.95 -10.28
C PHE A 158 0.14 10.53 -11.54
N LYS A 159 0.66 11.77 -11.50
CA LYS A 159 1.28 12.47 -12.66
C LYS A 159 0.43 12.35 -13.94
N ASN A 160 -0.89 12.57 -13.80
CA ASN A 160 -1.98 12.43 -14.79
C ASN A 160 -2.26 11.01 -15.33
N LYS A 161 -1.65 9.96 -14.79
CA LYS A 161 -1.84 8.57 -15.21
C LYS A 161 -2.86 7.79 -14.36
N VAL A 162 -3.92 8.44 -13.88
CA VAL A 162 -4.89 7.84 -12.95
C VAL A 162 -5.42 6.48 -13.45
N ASP A 163 -5.77 6.41 -14.74
CA ASP A 163 -6.35 5.20 -15.34
C ASP A 163 -5.34 4.02 -15.42
N LYS A 164 -4.03 4.29 -15.51
CA LYS A 164 -2.99 3.25 -15.39
C LYS A 164 -3.07 2.58 -14.02
N TYR A 165 -3.12 3.38 -12.95
CA TYR A 165 -3.13 2.88 -11.58
C TYR A 165 -4.46 2.21 -11.21
N GLU A 166 -5.58 2.68 -11.77
CA GLU A 166 -6.87 1.98 -11.66
C GLU A 166 -6.85 0.60 -12.36
N ASN A 167 -6.23 0.51 -13.54
CA ASN A 167 -6.06 -0.76 -14.25
C ASN A 167 -5.14 -1.73 -13.50
N LEU A 168 -4.03 -1.26 -12.93
CA LEU A 168 -3.14 -2.08 -12.10
C LEU A 168 -3.88 -2.65 -10.88
N LEU A 169 -4.64 -1.82 -10.15
CA LEU A 169 -5.47 -2.27 -9.02
C LEU A 169 -6.54 -3.29 -9.45
N THR A 170 -7.10 -3.14 -10.65
CA THR A 170 -8.06 -4.10 -11.22
C THR A 170 -7.40 -5.42 -11.61
N GLN A 171 -6.18 -5.38 -12.16
CA GLN A 171 -5.38 -6.56 -12.49
C GLN A 171 -4.95 -7.32 -11.23
N SER A 172 -4.49 -6.62 -10.19
CA SER A 172 -4.21 -7.17 -8.86
C SER A 172 -5.37 -8.03 -8.36
N LEU A 173 -6.61 -7.52 -8.41
CA LEU A 173 -7.80 -8.24 -7.94
C LEU A 173 -8.18 -9.47 -8.79
N ASN A 174 -7.82 -9.48 -10.07
CA ASN A 174 -8.25 -10.51 -11.02
C ASN A 174 -7.25 -11.67 -11.20
N ILE A 175 -5.95 -11.42 -10.97
CA ILE A 175 -4.88 -12.39 -11.28
C ILE A 175 -4.35 -13.04 -10.00
N ASN A 176 -3.58 -12.31 -9.19
CA ASN A 176 -2.82 -12.86 -8.07
C ASN A 176 -3.27 -12.37 -6.68
N LYS A 177 -4.23 -11.43 -6.60
CA LYS A 177 -4.62 -10.68 -5.38
C LYS A 177 -3.50 -9.87 -4.73
N ASP A 178 -2.37 -9.75 -5.43
CA ASP A 178 -1.15 -9.09 -5.02
C ASP A 178 -1.09 -7.65 -5.54
N LEU A 179 -0.55 -6.74 -4.72
CA LEU A 179 -0.29 -5.34 -5.06
C LEU A 179 1.16 -5.07 -5.53
N GLN A 180 2.03 -6.08 -5.64
CA GLN A 180 3.44 -5.92 -6.02
C GLN A 180 3.63 -5.09 -7.30
N ASP A 181 2.97 -5.41 -8.43
CA ASP A 181 3.09 -4.63 -9.68
C ASP A 181 2.61 -3.19 -9.54
N PHE A 182 1.58 -2.97 -8.72
CA PHE A 182 1.07 -1.63 -8.40
C PHE A 182 2.11 -0.83 -7.60
N ILE A 183 2.67 -1.41 -6.53
CA ILE A 183 3.70 -0.79 -5.67
C ILE A 183 4.97 -0.52 -6.47
N ASP A 184 5.44 -1.51 -7.24
CA ASP A 184 6.63 -1.39 -8.09
C ASP A 184 6.47 -0.29 -9.13
N SER A 185 5.29 -0.16 -9.75
CA SER A 185 5.02 0.96 -10.66
C SER A 185 4.95 2.32 -9.94
N LEU A 186 4.46 2.40 -8.70
CA LEU A 186 4.48 3.64 -7.92
C LEU A 186 5.92 4.06 -7.59
N ALA A 187 6.75 3.08 -7.23
CA ALA A 187 8.13 3.27 -6.84
C ALA A 187 9.00 3.68 -8.05
N LYS A 188 8.90 2.94 -9.17
CA LYS A 188 9.66 3.19 -10.41
C LYS A 188 9.27 4.47 -11.14
N GLU A 189 8.07 5.00 -10.92
CA GLU A 189 7.65 6.31 -11.44
C GLU A 189 7.91 7.47 -10.46
N ASP A 190 8.63 7.22 -9.35
CA ASP A 190 8.93 8.17 -8.28
C ASP A 190 7.66 8.87 -7.76
N LEU A 191 6.61 8.08 -7.47
CA LEU A 191 5.35 8.56 -6.88
C LEU A 191 5.32 8.39 -5.36
N ILE A 192 6.11 7.46 -4.81
CA ILE A 192 6.21 7.20 -3.37
C ILE A 192 7.64 7.37 -2.85
N ASP A 193 7.80 7.72 -1.58
CA ASP A 193 9.09 7.76 -0.87
C ASP A 193 9.51 6.37 -0.33
N SER A 194 10.68 6.30 0.31
CA SER A 194 11.22 5.06 0.92
C SER A 194 10.34 4.49 2.05
N ARG A 195 9.37 5.26 2.55
CA ARG A 195 8.39 4.87 3.57
C ARG A 195 7.03 4.56 2.94
N ALA A 196 6.99 4.41 1.61
CA ALA A 196 5.81 4.15 0.80
C ALA A 196 4.71 5.21 0.91
N LYS A 197 5.07 6.48 1.09
CA LYS A 197 4.13 7.62 1.13
C LYS A 197 4.17 8.40 -0.18
N PHE A 198 3.00 8.80 -0.68
CA PHE A 198 2.89 9.60 -1.90
C PHE A 198 3.61 10.94 -1.77
N LYS A 199 4.47 11.21 -2.76
CA LYS A 199 5.12 12.50 -2.99
C LYS A 199 4.10 13.47 -3.61
N LEU A 200 4.04 14.69 -3.09
CA LEU A 200 3.16 15.79 -3.51
C LEU A 200 3.96 17.08 -3.62
#